data_AF-A0A831LRV3-F1
#
_entry.id   AF-A0A831LRV3-F1
#
_cell.length_a   1.000
_cell.length_b   1.000
_cell.length_c   1.000
_cell.angle_alpha   90.00
_cell.angle_beta   90.00
_cell.angle_gamma   90.00
#
_symmetry.space_group_name_H-M   'P 1'
#
loop_
_entity.id
_entity.type
_entity.pdbx_description
1 polymer ?
#
loop_
_entity_poly.entity_id
_entity_poly.type
_entity_poly.pdbx_seq_one_letter_code
_entity_poly.pdbx_strand_id
1 'polypeptide(L)'
;KTLKHNGIFHFFEGVAGLGDHYAVSKVERGRQLISQFKIEKENALIIGDTIHDFEVAQELEIRCILIADGHQSEERLKRTGALVLDNLFDLKKIEKIGSI
;
A
#
# COMPACT_ATOMS: atom_id res chain seq x y z
N LYS A 1 -15.01 7.29 7.26
CA LYS A 1 -15.71 7.04 8.56
C LYS A 1 -14.81 6.28 9.54
N THR A 2 -14.25 5.14 9.15
CA THR A 2 -13.38 4.27 9.99
C THR A 2 -12.16 4.97 10.60
N LEU A 3 -11.41 5.75 9.81
CA LEU A 3 -10.20 6.43 10.30
C LEU A 3 -10.48 7.44 11.42
N LYS A 4 -11.54 8.24 11.26
CA LYS A 4 -11.96 9.22 12.29
C LYS A 4 -12.46 8.52 13.55
N HIS A 5 -13.23 7.44 13.38
CA HIS A 5 -13.74 6.65 14.51
C HIS A 5 -12.62 6.03 15.35
N ASN A 6 -11.55 5.54 14.71
CA ASN A 6 -10.39 4.99 15.39
C ASN A 6 -9.40 6.06 15.87
N GLY A 7 -9.71 7.35 15.70
CA GLY A 7 -8.84 8.46 16.12
C GLY A 7 -7.54 8.60 15.31
N ILE A 8 -7.31 7.80 14.28
CA ILE A 8 -6.04 7.77 13.53
C ILE A 8 -6.02 8.69 12.31
N PHE A 9 -7.11 9.39 12.01
CA PHE A 9 -7.21 10.23 10.80
C PHE A 9 -6.09 11.29 10.70
N HIS A 10 -5.58 11.78 11.83
CA HIS A 10 -4.53 12.80 11.89
C HIS A 10 -3.14 12.31 11.44
N PHE A 11 -2.93 11.00 11.28
CA PHE A 11 -1.70 10.44 10.72
C PHE A 11 -1.65 10.46 9.19
N PHE A 12 -2.74 10.84 8.51
CA PHE A 12 -2.86 10.77 7.06
C PHE A 12 -2.89 12.17 6.44
N GLU A 13 -1.99 12.43 5.48
CA GLU A 13 -2.03 13.66 4.65
C GLU A 13 -3.12 13.60 3.57
N GLY A 14 -3.41 12.40 3.06
CA GLY A 14 -4.42 12.15 2.04
C GLY A 14 -5.16 10.83 2.28
N VAL A 15 -6.46 10.81 2.01
CA VAL A 15 -7.30 9.61 2.11
C VAL A 15 -8.15 9.49 0.85
N ALA A 16 -7.92 8.42 0.08
CA ALA A 16 -8.72 8.07 -1.10
C ALA A 16 -9.41 6.72 -0.89
N GLY A 17 -10.70 6.65 -1.22
CA GLY A 17 -11.49 5.43 -1.14
C GLY A 17 -12.43 5.29 -2.35
N LEU A 18 -13.04 4.13 -2.50
CA LEU A 18 -14.05 3.87 -3.52
C LEU A 18 -15.37 4.49 -3.04
N GLY A 19 -15.65 5.70 -3.53
CA GLY A 19 -16.74 6.54 -3.01
C GLY A 19 -18.01 6.60 -3.86
N ASP A 20 -17.97 6.28 -5.15
CA ASP A 20 -19.13 6.50 -6.03
C ASP A 20 -19.21 5.52 -7.19
N HIS A 21 -20.42 5.38 -7.73
CA HIS A 21 -20.87 4.51 -8.83
C HIS A 21 -20.09 4.63 -10.17
N TYR A 22 -19.08 5.48 -10.23
CA TYR A 22 -18.05 5.47 -11.27
C TYR A 22 -16.84 4.72 -10.71
N ALA A 23 -16.65 3.47 -11.14
CA ALA A 23 -15.62 2.54 -10.66
C ALA A 23 -14.19 3.04 -10.95
N VAL A 24 -13.75 4.07 -10.23
CA VAL A 24 -12.37 4.53 -10.25
C VAL A 24 -11.52 3.51 -9.51
N SER A 25 -10.59 2.86 -10.20
CA SER A 25 -9.75 1.80 -9.64
C SER A 25 -8.78 2.31 -8.56
N LYS A 26 -8.25 1.40 -7.73
CA LYS A 26 -7.16 1.71 -6.78
C LYS A 26 -5.95 2.33 -7.49
N VAL A 27 -5.65 1.87 -8.70
CA VAL A 27 -4.55 2.40 -9.53
C VAL A 27 -4.76 3.87 -9.83
N GLU A 28 -5.95 4.25 -10.31
CA GLU A 28 -6.22 5.64 -10.66
C GLU A 28 -6.14 6.57 -9.43
N ARG A 29 -6.64 6.10 -8.27
CA ARG A 29 -6.48 6.85 -7.01
C ARG A 29 -5.02 6.96 -6.57
N GLY A 30 -4.24 5.91 -6.74
CA GLY A 30 -2.80 5.94 -6.48
C GLY A 30 -2.08 6.97 -7.35
N ARG A 31 -2.37 7.01 -8.66
CA ARG A 31 -1.81 8.02 -9.59
C ARG A 31 -2.17 9.45 -9.16
N GLN A 32 -3.43 9.66 -8.78
CA GLN A 32 -3.90 10.96 -8.29
C GLN A 32 -3.18 11.38 -7.01
N LEU A 33 -3.01 10.48 -6.04
CA LEU A 33 -2.29 10.80 -4.80
C LEU A 33 -0.81 11.12 -5.06
N ILE A 34 -0.12 10.32 -5.85
CA ILE A 34 1.29 10.57 -6.22
C ILE A 34 1.43 11.95 -6.88
N SER A 35 0.55 12.28 -7.82
CA SER A 35 0.57 13.57 -8.50
C SER A 35 0.22 14.74 -7.58
N GLN A 36 -0.87 14.62 -6.81
CA GLN A 36 -1.38 15.67 -5.92
C GLN A 36 -0.37 16.05 -4.84
N PHE A 37 0.28 15.06 -4.24
CA PHE A 37 1.26 15.25 -3.16
C PHE A 37 2.70 15.37 -3.68
N LYS A 38 2.92 15.33 -5.01
CA LYS A 38 4.24 15.39 -5.65
C LYS A 38 5.22 14.37 -5.07
N ILE A 39 4.74 13.14 -4.88
CA ILE A 39 5.52 12.05 -4.29
C ILE A 39 6.51 11.53 -5.34
N GLU A 40 7.79 11.47 -4.99
CA GLU A 40 8.79 10.78 -5.79
C GLU A 40 8.57 9.26 -5.69
N LYS A 41 8.42 8.59 -6.83
CA LYS A 41 8.12 7.15 -6.88
C LYS A 41 9.17 6.32 -6.14
N GLU A 42 10.43 6.73 -6.22
CA GLU A 42 11.58 6.07 -5.57
C GLU A 42 11.53 6.17 -4.04
N ASN A 43 10.72 7.09 -3.50
CA ASN A 43 10.49 7.29 -2.08
C ASN A 43 9.10 6.78 -1.64
N ALA A 44 8.34 6.17 -2.55
CA ALA A 44 7.02 5.62 -2.29
C ALA A 44 7.05 4.08 -2.18
N LEU A 45 6.09 3.55 -1.43
CA LEU A 45 5.76 2.13 -1.42
C LEU A 45 4.29 1.93 -1.03
N ILE A 46 3.72 0.79 -1.43
CA ILE A 46 2.45 0.28 -0.95
C ILE A 46 2.69 -0.78 0.12
N ILE A 47 1.89 -0.73 1.18
CA ILE A 47 1.79 -1.80 2.18
C ILE A 47 0.38 -2.39 2.06
N GLY A 48 0.29 -3.70 1.86
CA GLY A 48 -0.99 -4.39 1.70
C GLY A 48 -0.92 -5.85 2.12
N ASP A 49 -2.02 -6.57 2.00
CA ASP A 49 -2.17 -7.98 2.39
C ASP A 49 -2.77 -8.85 1.27
N THR A 50 -2.79 -8.31 0.04
CA THR A 50 -3.32 -9.00 -1.14
C THR A 50 -2.39 -8.87 -2.35
N ILE A 51 -2.45 -9.85 -3.25
CA ILE A 51 -1.86 -9.78 -4.59
C ILE A 51 -2.35 -8.54 -5.35
N HIS A 52 -3.58 -8.09 -5.11
CA HIS A 52 -4.10 -6.90 -5.76
C HIS A 52 -3.37 -5.62 -5.35
N ASP A 53 -2.92 -5.52 -4.09
CA ASP A 53 -2.11 -4.37 -3.66
C ASP A 53 -0.72 -4.38 -4.34
N PHE A 54 -0.17 -5.57 -4.58
CA PHE A 54 1.03 -5.73 -5.39
C PHE A 54 0.82 -5.31 -6.85
N GLU A 55 -0.26 -5.75 -7.50
CA GLU A 55 -0.61 -5.33 -8.86
C GLU A 55 -0.75 -3.81 -8.97
N VAL A 56 -1.40 -3.18 -7.99
CA VAL A 56 -1.53 -1.72 -7.94
C VAL A 56 -0.15 -1.06 -7.81
N ALA A 57 0.75 -1.60 -6.98
CA ALA A 57 2.10 -1.06 -6.85
C ALA A 57 2.90 -1.16 -8.16
N GLN A 58 2.79 -2.29 -8.87
CA GLN A 58 3.42 -2.49 -10.18
C GLN A 58 2.91 -1.47 -11.21
N GLU A 59 1.59 -1.25 -11.28
CA GLU A 59 0.96 -0.28 -12.18
C GLU A 59 1.30 1.19 -11.89
N LEU A 60 1.73 1.48 -10.66
CA LEU A 60 2.21 2.79 -10.22
C LEU A 60 3.73 2.93 -10.33
N GLU A 61 4.44 1.83 -10.62
CA GLU A 61 5.90 1.71 -10.62
C GLU A 61 6.51 2.12 -9.27
N ILE A 62 5.92 1.63 -8.17
CA ILE A 62 6.42 1.83 -6.82
C ILE A 62 6.62 0.48 -6.13
N ARG A 63 7.38 0.48 -5.03
CA ARG A 63 7.64 -0.77 -4.29
C ARG A 63 6.39 -1.24 -3.55
N CYS A 64 6.39 -2.53 -3.22
CA CYS A 64 5.34 -3.16 -2.46
C CYS A 64 5.94 -4.00 -1.33
N ILE A 65 5.36 -3.88 -0.14
CA ILE A 65 5.56 -4.79 0.98
C ILE A 65 4.22 -5.44 1.28
N LEU A 66 4.19 -6.76 1.33
CA LEU A 66 3.00 -7.53 1.65
C LEU A 66 3.09 -8.08 3.08
N ILE A 67 1.99 -8.06 3.81
CA ILE A 67 1.89 -8.56 5.19
C ILE A 67 1.06 -9.85 5.19
N ALA A 68 1.62 -10.95 5.69
CA ALA A 68 1.04 -12.28 5.68
C ALA A 68 0.07 -12.58 6.85
N ASP A 69 -0.19 -11.59 7.71
CA ASP A 69 -1.18 -11.64 8.81
C ASP A 69 -2.52 -10.99 8.41
N GLY A 70 -2.89 -11.10 7.13
CA GLY A 70 -4.08 -10.46 6.56
C GLY A 70 -4.93 -11.40 5.69
N HIS A 71 -5.43 -10.88 4.56
CA HIS A 71 -6.46 -11.54 3.75
C HIS A 71 -5.96 -12.76 2.95
N GLN A 72 -4.71 -12.75 2.48
CA GLN A 72 -4.15 -13.85 1.69
C GLN A 72 -3.00 -14.56 2.42
N SER A 73 -2.86 -15.86 2.16
CA SER A 73 -1.80 -16.67 2.78
C SER A 73 -0.41 -16.23 2.33
N GLU A 74 0.57 -16.38 3.21
CA GLU A 74 1.98 -16.12 2.96
C GLU A 74 2.48 -16.77 1.66
N GLU A 75 2.11 -18.02 1.40
CA GLU A 75 2.47 -18.75 0.18
C GLU A 75 2.00 -18.03 -1.10
N ARG A 76 0.77 -17.50 -1.09
CA ARG A 76 0.22 -16.76 -2.23
C ARG A 76 0.93 -15.43 -2.42
N LEU A 77 1.21 -14.73 -1.32
CA LEU A 77 1.90 -13.44 -1.36
C LEU A 77 3.34 -13.61 -1.86
N LYS A 78 4.07 -14.63 -1.39
CA LYS A 78 5.46 -14.91 -1.80
C LYS A 78 5.59 -15.18 -3.30
N ARG A 79 4.56 -15.74 -3.94
CA ARG A 79 4.54 -15.97 -5.40
C ARG A 79 4.55 -14.69 -6.24
N THR A 80 4.26 -13.53 -5.65
CA THR A 80 4.35 -12.24 -6.35
C THR A 80 5.79 -11.77 -6.57
N GLY A 81 6.74 -12.27 -5.76
CA GLY A 81 8.12 -11.76 -5.72
C GLY A 81 8.30 -10.50 -4.87
N ALA A 82 7.25 -9.97 -4.24
CA ALA A 82 7.36 -8.86 -3.30
C ALA A 82 8.04 -9.28 -1.99
N LEU A 83 8.52 -8.30 -1.22
CA LEU A 83 8.92 -8.53 0.17
C LEU A 83 7.66 -8.88 0.99
N VAL A 84 7.64 -10.08 1.57
CA VAL A 84 6.56 -10.54 2.43
C VAL A 84 7.06 -10.58 3.87
N LEU A 85 6.33 -9.90 4.76
CA LEU A 85 6.58 -9.90 6.20
C LEU A 85 5.48 -10.69 6.91
N ASP A 86 5.82 -11.31 8.04
CA ASP A 86 4.87 -12.10 8.80
C ASP A 86 3.80 -11.20 9.43
N ASN A 87 4.18 -10.04 9.96
CA ASN A 87 3.27 -9.10 10.61
C ASN A 87 3.68 -7.64 10.40
N LEU A 88 2.78 -6.72 10.75
CA LEU A 88 3.00 -5.28 10.57
C LEU A 88 4.15 -4.71 11.43
N PHE A 89 4.48 -5.33 12.57
CA PHE A 89 5.57 -4.84 13.43
C PHE A 89 6.95 -5.08 12.82
N ASP A 90 7.08 -6.06 11.93
CA ASP A 90 8.33 -6.34 11.23
C ASP A 90 8.75 -5.19 10.28
N LEU A 91 7.84 -4.29 9.92
CA LEU A 91 8.18 -3.06 9.21
C LEU A 91 9.21 -2.21 9.95
N LYS A 92 9.21 -2.25 11.29
CA LYS A 92 10.18 -1.49 12.11
C LYS A 92 11.61 -2.01 11.99
N LYS A 93 11.79 -3.24 11.50
CA LYS A 93 13.10 -3.87 11.30
C LYS A 93 13.72 -3.50 9.95
N ILE A 94 12.97 -2.85 9.06
CA ILE A 94 13.46 -2.42 7.76
C ILE A 94 14.25 -1.12 7.95
N GLU A 95 15.58 -1.22 7.88
CA GLU A 95 16.46 -0.10 8.25
C GLU A 95 16.44 1.06 7.25
N LYS A 96 16.15 0.84 5.97
CA LYS A 96 15.92 1.90 4.98
C LYS A 96 15.03 1.43 3.84
N ILE A 97 14.00 2.22 3.56
CA ILE A 97 13.17 2.05 2.37
C ILE A 97 14.05 2.10 1.10
N GLY A 98 15.05 2.99 1.00
CA GLY A 98 15.92 3.15 -0.18
C GLY A 98 16.93 2.04 -0.51
N SER A 99 16.90 0.88 0.16
CA SER A 99 17.83 -0.24 -0.11
C SER A 99 17.12 -1.56 -0.43
N ILE A 100 15.79 -1.52 -0.62
CA ILE A 100 14.98 -2.62 -1.14
C ILE A 100 14.59 -2.28 -2.58
#